data_AF-A0A1I2KU63-F1
#
_entry.id   AF-A0A1I2KU63-F1
#
_cell.length_a   1.000
_cell.length_b   1.000
_cell.length_c   1.000
_cell.angle_alpha   90.00
_cell.angle_beta   90.00
_cell.angle_gamma   90.00
#
_symmetry.space_group_name_H-M   'P 1'
#
loop_
_entity.id
_entity.type
_entity.pdbx_description
1 polymer ?
#
loop_
_entity_poly.entity_id
_entity_poly.type
_entity_poly.pdbx_seq_one_letter_code
_entity_poly.pdbx_strand_id
1 'polypeptide(L)'
;MTNKLYNSSFTKNSFLGIAAKLSKPEQENILAELFEQLLLFDKIIISTDKDNETLAFLIYKLGLDTVVRLVRSGYVQFSIKSAMIFTSTGRRREDGTIDESVIYNQPPISGGSLHGDEIDPSTNVYRGLKMLGIDKKERNRLINIIVPKYVNDNNFELGGNVAKVILDAYTNNNLEQLGLPFHKDPFDLNIEERKILFQLGNTILDSSMLAKNNYKSYNNYEHIEIQKKNLENIGKAYNVSKNVSEILKIENTPDLKNLYLENSFDMSDIFKIRHLSSAKYFRNWINSVGENANSYEVTEAYLSEINGHKKFFNTISGKFIKNTFTFGATTGLGSLLGGPVGAVVGAAATPIANIGIDYSLGLLEEYVLEGLIEGKNPKSYIDKLKIEINKTK
;
A
#
# COMPACT_ATOMS: atom_id res chain seq x y z
N MET A 1 0.33 8.73 -15.27
CA MET A 1 -0.30 7.74 -14.37
C MET A 1 0.13 8.06 -12.95
N THR A 2 -0.76 8.05 -11.96
CA THR A 2 -0.38 8.30 -10.54
C THR A 2 -0.15 6.96 -9.85
N ASN A 3 1.05 6.76 -9.31
CA ASN A 3 1.42 5.51 -8.65
C ASN A 3 0.90 5.48 -7.21
N LYS A 4 -0.21 4.77 -6.98
CA LYS A 4 -0.82 4.58 -5.66
C LYS A 4 -0.43 3.23 -5.07
N LEU A 5 0.02 3.24 -3.82
CA LEU A 5 0.34 2.05 -3.04
C LEU A 5 -0.66 1.93 -1.88
N TYR A 6 -1.13 0.73 -1.58
CA TYR A 6 -1.88 0.44 -0.36
C TYR A 6 -0.97 -0.21 0.69
N ASN A 7 -1.03 0.30 1.93
CA ASN A 7 -0.25 -0.18 3.06
C ASN A 7 -1.20 -0.58 4.21
N SER A 8 -1.23 -1.87 4.53
CA SER A 8 -1.99 -2.44 5.64
C SER A 8 -1.16 -2.83 6.86
N SER A 9 0.15 -2.56 6.86
CA SER A 9 1.10 -3.05 7.88
C SER A 9 0.74 -2.63 9.31
N PHE A 10 0.07 -1.49 9.48
CA PHE A 10 -0.38 -0.98 10.78
C PHE A 10 -1.61 -1.72 11.33
N THR A 11 -2.41 -2.33 10.45
CA THR A 11 -3.69 -2.97 10.80
C THR A 11 -3.65 -4.50 10.70
N LYS A 12 -2.50 -5.10 10.34
CA LYS A 12 -2.38 -6.57 10.18
C LYS A 12 -2.72 -7.35 11.45
N ASN A 13 -2.51 -6.75 12.62
CA ASN A 13 -2.66 -7.40 13.92
C ASN A 13 -3.76 -6.76 14.80
N SER A 14 -4.49 -5.75 14.31
CA SER A 14 -5.56 -5.11 15.08
C SER A 14 -6.79 -6.04 15.12
N PHE A 15 -6.98 -6.74 16.24
CA PHE A 15 -8.22 -7.45 16.53
C PHE A 15 -9.15 -6.49 17.27
N LEU A 16 -10.35 -6.23 16.73
CA LEU A 16 -11.42 -5.38 17.29
C LEU A 16 -11.11 -4.74 18.65
N GLY A 17 -10.56 -3.52 18.64
CA GLY A 17 -10.36 -2.70 19.83
C GLY A 17 -9.20 -3.11 20.75
N ILE A 18 -8.39 -4.09 20.37
CA ILE A 18 -7.11 -4.40 21.01
C ILE A 18 -6.01 -3.84 20.13
N ALA A 19 -5.32 -2.83 20.65
CA ALA A 19 -4.23 -2.23 19.94
C ALA A 19 -3.16 -3.25 19.59
N ALA A 20 -2.70 -3.23 18.33
CA ALA A 20 -1.61 -4.08 17.90
C ALA A 20 -0.38 -3.77 18.78
N LYS A 21 0.01 -4.72 19.63
CA LYS A 21 1.22 -4.61 20.43
C LYS A 21 2.43 -4.89 19.54
N LEU A 22 2.81 -3.89 18.76
CA LEU A 22 4.03 -3.93 17.95
C LEU A 22 5.25 -3.82 18.87
N SER A 23 6.18 -4.77 18.77
CA SER A 23 7.51 -4.67 19.36
C SER A 23 8.30 -3.51 18.75
N LYS A 24 9.33 -3.00 19.44
CA LYS A 24 10.16 -1.90 18.90
C LYS A 24 10.74 -2.23 17.50
N PRO A 25 11.31 -3.43 17.25
CA PRO A 25 11.81 -3.77 15.93
C PRO A 25 10.72 -3.78 14.84
N GLU A 26 9.51 -4.25 15.15
CA GLU A 26 8.39 -4.21 14.21
C GLU A 26 8.00 -2.77 13.87
N GLN A 27 7.98 -1.88 14.88
CA GLN A 27 7.69 -0.47 14.67
C GLN A 27 8.75 0.19 13.77
N GLU A 28 10.04 -0.05 14.03
CA GLU A 28 11.15 0.48 13.22
C GLU A 28 11.08 -0.03 11.78
N ASN A 29 10.81 -1.32 11.57
CA ASN A 29 10.67 -1.87 10.23
C ASN A 29 9.46 -1.28 9.48
N ILE A 30 8.32 -1.10 10.15
CA ILE A 30 7.13 -0.47 9.55
C ILE A 30 7.44 0.98 9.13
N LEU A 31 8.19 1.73 9.93
CA LEU A 31 8.59 3.10 9.61
C LEU A 31 9.61 3.15 8.47
N ALA A 32 10.59 2.24 8.45
CA ALA A 32 11.55 2.11 7.35
C ALA A 32 10.85 1.76 6.02
N GLU A 33 9.87 0.86 6.07
CA GLU A 33 9.02 0.53 4.93
C GLU A 33 8.20 1.73 4.46
N LEU A 34 7.58 2.47 5.38
CA LEU A 34 6.84 3.68 5.03
C LEU A 34 7.76 4.73 4.38
N PHE A 35 8.97 4.92 4.90
CA PHE A 35 9.95 5.85 4.35
C PHE A 35 10.32 5.49 2.91
N GLU A 36 10.67 4.22 2.66
CA GLU A 36 10.97 3.73 1.33
C GLU A 36 9.78 3.89 0.37
N GLN A 37 8.58 3.50 0.81
CA GLN A 37 7.37 3.65 0.00
C GLN A 37 7.10 5.12 -0.35
N LEU A 38 7.35 6.04 0.57
CA LEU A 38 7.19 7.48 0.34
C LEU A 38 8.24 8.03 -0.62
N LEU A 39 9.35 7.33 -0.87
CA LEU A 39 10.33 7.70 -1.89
C LEU A 39 10.00 7.11 -3.27
N LEU A 40 9.29 5.98 -3.30
CA LEU A 40 9.03 5.20 -4.52
C LEU A 40 7.66 5.43 -5.16
N PHE A 41 6.64 5.83 -4.40
CA PHE A 41 5.26 5.97 -4.89
C PHE A 41 4.75 7.40 -4.81
N ASP A 42 3.80 7.77 -5.67
CA ASP A 42 3.22 9.13 -5.68
C ASP A 42 2.29 9.35 -4.48
N LYS A 43 1.57 8.30 -4.07
CA LYS A 43 0.64 8.32 -2.94
C LYS A 43 0.63 6.97 -2.25
N ILE A 44 0.48 6.99 -0.94
CA ILE A 44 0.29 5.84 -0.08
C ILE A 44 -1.08 5.94 0.57
N ILE A 45 -1.89 4.92 0.41
CA ILE A 45 -3.18 4.74 1.06
C ILE A 45 -2.93 3.81 2.23
N ILE A 46 -3.01 4.35 3.44
CA ILE A 46 -2.79 3.61 4.67
C ILE A 46 -4.14 3.14 5.21
N SER A 47 -4.26 1.82 5.41
CA SER A 47 -5.41 1.18 6.07
C SER A 47 -5.56 1.67 7.50
N THR A 48 -6.79 1.94 7.93
CA THR A 48 -7.13 2.26 9.34
C THR A 48 -8.20 1.30 9.86
N ASP A 49 -8.09 0.93 11.13
CA ASP A 49 -9.17 0.28 11.90
C ASP A 49 -10.26 1.30 12.30
N LYS A 50 -11.26 0.86 13.08
CA LYS A 50 -12.39 1.69 13.53
C LYS A 50 -12.03 2.80 14.52
N ASP A 51 -10.91 2.67 15.24
CA ASP A 51 -10.45 3.59 16.28
C ASP A 51 -9.29 4.48 15.78
N ASN A 52 -8.78 4.20 14.58
CA ASN A 52 -7.69 4.89 13.91
C ASN A 52 -6.38 4.88 14.70
N GLU A 53 -6.02 3.70 15.20
CA GLU A 53 -4.75 3.50 15.90
C GLU A 53 -3.56 3.81 14.99
N THR A 54 -3.74 3.63 13.68
CA THR A 54 -2.73 3.96 12.68
C THR A 54 -2.39 5.45 12.68
N LEU A 55 -3.38 6.35 12.71
CA LEU A 55 -3.10 7.79 12.84
C LEU A 55 -2.42 8.10 14.17
N ALA A 56 -2.88 7.48 15.27
CA ALA A 56 -2.29 7.67 16.58
C ALA A 56 -0.81 7.23 16.60
N PHE A 57 -0.51 6.07 16.03
CA PHE A 57 0.84 5.54 15.87
C PHE A 57 1.73 6.49 15.06
N LEU A 58 1.26 6.95 13.90
CA LEU A 58 2.02 7.85 13.05
C LEU A 58 2.33 9.16 13.76
N ILE A 59 1.35 9.78 14.44
CA ILE A 59 1.59 11.04 15.18
C ILE A 59 2.55 10.81 16.34
N TYR A 60 2.39 9.71 17.08
CA TYR A 60 3.27 9.36 18.19
C TYR A 60 4.72 9.14 17.74
N LYS A 61 4.95 8.53 16.57
CA LYS A 61 6.28 8.21 16.06
C LYS A 61 6.94 9.29 15.22
N LEU A 62 6.17 10.02 14.43
CA LEU A 62 6.68 10.96 13.44
C LEU A 62 6.51 12.42 13.88
N GLY A 63 5.72 12.66 14.91
CA GLY A 63 5.27 14.00 15.30
C GLY A 63 4.08 14.48 14.48
N LEU A 64 3.24 15.30 15.11
CA LEU A 64 2.01 15.82 14.53
C LEU A 64 2.27 16.60 13.23
N ASP A 65 3.26 17.49 13.22
CA ASP A 65 3.55 18.34 12.06
C ASP A 65 3.97 17.55 10.83
N THR A 66 4.80 16.51 11.01
CA THR A 66 5.22 15.60 9.93
C THR A 66 4.02 14.90 9.33
N VAL A 67 3.15 14.31 10.17
CA VAL A 67 1.93 13.62 9.71
C VAL A 67 0.99 14.57 8.97
N VAL A 68 0.73 15.75 9.54
CA VAL A 68 -0.11 16.77 8.91
C VAL A 68 0.46 17.19 7.55
N ARG A 69 1.78 17.36 7.45
CA ARG A 69 2.44 17.73 6.19
C ARG A 69 2.36 16.60 5.16
N LEU A 70 2.54 15.33 5.56
CA LEU A 70 2.36 14.17 4.68
C LEU A 70 0.94 14.10 4.10
N VAL A 71 -0.07 14.30 4.95
CA VAL A 71 -1.49 14.26 4.57
C VAL A 71 -1.87 15.46 3.70
N ARG A 72 -1.48 16.68 4.08
CA ARG A 72 -1.76 17.90 3.30
C ARG A 72 -1.13 17.85 1.92
N SER A 73 0.10 17.35 1.82
CA SER A 73 0.81 17.17 0.54
C SER A 73 0.21 16.05 -0.33
N GLY A 74 -0.72 15.27 0.21
CA GLY A 74 -1.37 14.16 -0.47
C GLY A 74 -0.47 12.94 -0.70
N TYR A 75 0.66 12.86 0.03
CA TYR A 75 1.54 11.68 -0.01
C TYR A 75 0.94 10.52 0.77
N VAL A 76 0.23 10.84 1.86
CA VAL A 76 -0.53 9.89 2.65
C VAL A 76 -2.02 10.20 2.53
N GLN A 77 -2.77 9.15 2.25
CA GLN A 77 -4.22 9.08 2.29
C GLN A 77 -4.61 7.94 3.23
N PHE A 78 -5.83 7.95 3.74
CA PHE A 78 -6.33 6.89 4.61
C PHE A 78 -7.47 6.13 3.96
N SER A 79 -7.66 4.86 4.32
CA SER A 79 -8.84 4.08 3.94
C SER A 79 -9.27 3.24 5.14
N ILE A 80 -10.55 3.31 5.50
CA ILE A 80 -11.07 2.52 6.61
C ILE A 80 -11.27 1.09 6.13
N LYS A 81 -10.64 0.14 6.81
CA LYS A 81 -10.81 -1.29 6.53
C LYS A 81 -12.22 -1.71 6.97
N SER A 82 -13.17 -1.61 6.04
CA SER A 82 -14.59 -1.85 6.30
C SER A 82 -14.97 -3.33 6.35
N ALA A 83 -14.19 -4.23 5.76
CA ALA A 83 -14.42 -5.67 5.81
C ALA A 83 -13.39 -6.37 6.70
N MET A 84 -13.84 -7.41 7.42
CA MET A 84 -13.06 -8.11 8.42
C MET A 84 -13.33 -9.61 8.41
N ILE A 85 -12.32 -10.39 8.78
CA ILE A 85 -12.43 -11.81 9.10
C ILE A 85 -12.21 -11.97 10.60
N PHE A 86 -12.99 -12.85 11.22
CA PHE A 86 -12.95 -13.15 12.65
C PHE A 86 -12.81 -14.65 12.88
N THR A 87 -12.16 -15.01 13.99
CA THR A 87 -12.13 -16.37 14.54
C THR A 87 -12.26 -16.31 16.06
N SER A 88 -12.90 -17.31 16.67
CA SER A 88 -12.87 -17.52 18.12
C SER A 88 -11.56 -18.20 18.53
N THR A 89 -10.97 -17.75 19.63
CA THR A 89 -9.73 -18.31 20.21
C THR A 89 -9.95 -18.97 21.57
N GLY A 90 -11.20 -19.32 21.89
CA GLY A 90 -11.57 -19.88 23.20
C GLY A 90 -11.74 -18.83 24.30
N ARG A 91 -11.99 -19.30 25.52
CA ARG A 91 -12.14 -18.45 26.71
C ARG A 91 -10.89 -18.55 27.58
N ARG A 92 -10.22 -17.43 27.84
CA ARG A 92 -9.12 -17.39 28.81
C ARG A 92 -9.67 -17.63 30.22
N ARG A 93 -9.13 -18.61 30.92
CA ARG A 93 -9.43 -18.93 32.32
C ARG A 93 -8.57 -18.10 33.27
N GLU A 94 -8.95 -18.07 34.56
CA GLU A 94 -8.23 -17.32 35.60
C GLU A 94 -6.79 -17.81 35.78
N ASP A 95 -6.54 -19.11 35.57
CA ASP A 95 -5.21 -19.73 35.60
C ASP A 95 -4.33 -19.39 34.38
N GLY A 96 -4.85 -18.62 33.43
CA GLY A 96 -4.16 -18.22 32.21
C GLY A 96 -4.26 -19.23 31.05
N THR A 97 -4.86 -20.41 31.26
CA THR A 97 -5.11 -21.38 30.20
C THR A 97 -6.28 -20.96 29.29
N ILE A 98 -6.37 -21.56 28.12
CA ILE A 98 -7.46 -21.31 27.16
C ILE A 98 -8.41 -22.51 27.18
N ASP A 99 -9.68 -22.24 27.45
CA ASP A 99 -10.76 -23.20 27.27
C ASP A 99 -11.17 -23.26 25.80
N GLU A 100 -10.76 -24.32 25.11
CA GLU A 100 -11.15 -24.55 23.71
C GLU A 100 -12.57 -25.12 23.58
N SER A 101 -13.16 -25.68 24.64
CA SER A 101 -14.46 -26.35 24.53
C SER A 101 -15.57 -25.42 24.01
N VAL A 102 -15.41 -24.12 24.24
CA VAL A 102 -16.35 -23.07 23.84
C VAL A 102 -16.30 -22.72 22.36
N ILE A 103 -15.30 -23.19 21.59
CA ILE A 103 -15.21 -22.90 20.14
C ILE A 103 -15.85 -23.98 19.27
N TYR A 104 -15.99 -25.20 19.77
CA TYR A 104 -16.64 -26.29 19.05
C TYR A 104 -18.11 -25.96 18.78
N ASN A 105 -18.65 -26.43 17.66
CA ASN A 105 -19.99 -26.07 17.15
C ASN A 105 -20.18 -24.59 16.80
N GLN A 106 -19.12 -23.78 16.80
CA GLN A 106 -19.13 -22.43 16.25
C GLN A 106 -18.43 -22.39 14.89
N PRO A 107 -18.85 -21.52 13.95
CA PRO A 107 -18.14 -21.33 12.69
C PRO A 107 -16.64 -21.08 12.94
N PRO A 108 -15.73 -21.79 12.23
CA PRO A 108 -14.30 -21.66 12.49
C PRO A 108 -13.75 -20.29 12.08
N ILE A 109 -14.38 -19.66 11.08
CA ILE A 109 -14.17 -18.27 10.72
C ILE A 109 -15.51 -17.61 10.40
N SER A 110 -15.58 -16.29 10.54
CA SER A 110 -16.75 -15.50 10.14
C SER A 110 -16.31 -14.21 9.47
N GLY A 111 -17.05 -13.80 8.44
CA GLY A 111 -16.86 -12.53 7.76
C GLY A 111 -17.82 -11.48 8.31
N GLY A 112 -17.35 -10.24 8.46
CA GLY A 112 -18.20 -9.13 8.84
C GLY A 112 -17.73 -7.81 8.26
N SER A 113 -18.48 -6.75 8.56
CA SER A 113 -18.18 -5.40 8.11
C SER A 113 -18.52 -4.34 9.15
N LEU A 114 -17.76 -3.25 9.13
CA LEU A 114 -18.05 -2.04 9.90
C LEU A 114 -19.22 -1.28 9.26
N HIS A 115 -20.04 -0.63 10.10
CA HIS A 115 -21.20 0.13 9.65
C HIS A 115 -21.40 1.44 10.43
N GLY A 116 -22.20 2.35 9.86
CA GLY A 116 -22.57 3.61 10.50
C GLY A 116 -21.35 4.46 10.88
N ASP A 117 -21.30 4.91 12.13
CA ASP A 117 -20.24 5.77 12.66
C ASP A 117 -18.83 5.11 12.62
N GLU A 118 -18.74 3.79 12.45
CA GLU A 118 -17.46 3.09 12.38
C GLU A 118 -16.74 3.27 11.05
N ILE A 119 -17.47 3.62 9.99
CA ILE A 119 -16.93 3.91 8.66
C ILE A 119 -16.95 5.40 8.32
N ASP A 120 -17.41 6.25 9.24
CA ASP A 120 -17.37 7.70 9.07
C ASP A 120 -15.93 8.21 9.29
N PRO A 121 -15.28 8.80 8.28
CA PRO A 121 -13.91 9.32 8.42
C PRO A 121 -13.76 10.36 9.54
N SER A 122 -14.79 11.17 9.78
CA SER A 122 -14.71 12.22 10.81
C SER A 122 -14.66 11.61 12.21
N THR A 123 -15.51 10.62 12.47
CA THR A 123 -15.53 9.84 13.70
C THR A 123 -14.24 9.03 13.86
N ASN A 124 -13.74 8.43 12.78
CA ASN A 124 -12.50 7.67 12.77
C ASN A 124 -11.28 8.54 13.15
N VAL A 125 -11.12 9.71 12.52
CA VAL A 125 -10.05 10.67 12.86
C VAL A 125 -10.23 11.20 14.28
N TYR A 126 -11.48 11.50 14.70
CA TYR A 126 -11.76 11.95 16.05
C TYR A 126 -11.26 10.95 17.11
N ARG A 127 -11.52 9.64 16.92
CA ARG A 127 -11.10 8.58 17.85
C ARG A 127 -9.58 8.53 18.00
N GLY A 128 -8.84 8.48 16.89
CA GLY A 128 -7.37 8.45 16.91
C GLY A 128 -6.76 9.69 17.58
N LEU A 129 -7.27 10.89 17.29
CA LEU A 129 -6.79 12.14 17.89
C LEU A 129 -7.15 12.26 19.38
N LYS A 130 -8.31 11.71 19.80
CA LYS A 130 -8.73 11.68 21.20
C LYS A 130 -7.81 10.79 22.04
N MET A 131 -7.34 9.66 21.50
CA MET A 131 -6.38 8.77 22.18
C MET A 131 -5.07 9.49 22.54
N LEU A 132 -4.67 10.47 21.73
CA LEU A 132 -3.47 11.28 21.96
C LEU A 132 -3.68 12.47 22.91
N GLY A 133 -4.90 12.66 23.43
CA GLY A 133 -5.21 13.79 24.31
C GLY A 133 -5.20 15.15 23.60
N ILE A 134 -5.31 15.20 22.27
CA ILE A 134 -5.36 16.48 21.54
C ILE A 134 -6.63 17.26 21.92
N ASP A 135 -6.46 18.54 22.23
CA ASP A 135 -7.54 19.41 22.67
C ASP A 135 -8.62 19.56 21.59
N LYS A 136 -9.82 19.98 22.01
CA LYS A 136 -10.98 20.05 21.12
C LYS A 136 -10.78 20.97 19.92
N LYS A 137 -10.14 22.13 20.10
CA LYS A 137 -9.96 23.12 19.04
C LYS A 137 -8.99 22.59 17.99
N GLU A 138 -7.85 22.08 18.43
CA GLU A 138 -6.84 21.52 17.55
C GLU A 138 -7.34 20.26 16.85
N ARG A 139 -8.04 19.37 17.56
CA ARG A 139 -8.66 18.18 16.98
C ARG A 139 -9.63 18.52 15.84
N ASN A 140 -10.48 19.53 16.02
CA ASN A 140 -11.40 19.96 14.97
C ASN A 140 -10.65 20.51 13.73
N ARG A 141 -9.56 21.26 13.94
CA ARG A 141 -8.69 21.73 12.86
C ARG A 141 -8.10 20.55 12.08
N LEU A 142 -7.57 19.55 12.79
CA LEU A 142 -6.97 18.36 12.20
C LEU A 142 -7.98 17.49 11.45
N ILE A 143 -9.20 17.33 11.98
CA ILE A 143 -10.30 16.63 11.29
C ILE A 143 -10.54 17.26 9.91
N ASN A 144 -10.64 18.60 9.84
CA ASN A 144 -10.85 19.31 8.56
C ASN A 144 -9.70 19.14 7.57
N ILE A 145 -8.49 18.86 8.05
CA ILE A 145 -7.31 18.63 7.20
C ILE A 145 -7.26 17.18 6.71
N ILE A 146 -7.57 16.22 7.59
CA ILE A 146 -7.31 14.80 7.37
C ILE A 146 -8.49 14.12 6.67
N VAL A 147 -9.73 14.43 7.06
CA VAL A 147 -10.94 13.79 6.49
C VAL A 147 -11.01 13.88 4.96
N PRO A 148 -10.71 15.03 4.32
CA PRO A 148 -10.72 15.11 2.85
C PRO A 148 -9.69 14.21 2.15
N LYS A 149 -8.77 13.57 2.89
CA LYS A 149 -7.75 12.65 2.37
C LYS A 149 -8.10 11.19 2.59
N TYR A 150 -9.29 10.88 3.09
CA TYR A 150 -9.81 9.51 3.09
C TYR A 150 -10.24 9.09 1.69
N VAL A 151 -9.97 7.84 1.35
CA VAL A 151 -10.49 7.16 0.17
C VAL A 151 -11.64 6.28 0.61
N ASN A 152 -12.73 6.30 -0.16
CA ASN A 152 -13.88 5.45 0.10
C ASN A 152 -13.78 4.16 -0.72
N ASP A 153 -13.40 3.07 -0.04
CA ASP A 153 -13.34 1.74 -0.64
C ASP A 153 -14.55 0.93 -0.17
N ASN A 154 -15.57 0.82 -1.03
CA ASN A 154 -16.82 0.10 -0.75
C ASN A 154 -16.58 -1.43 -0.70
N ASN A 155 -16.01 -1.92 0.40
CA ASN A 155 -15.54 -3.30 0.55
C ASN A 155 -16.42 -4.17 1.45
N PHE A 156 -17.55 -3.67 1.95
CA PHE A 156 -18.42 -4.32 2.95
C PHE A 156 -18.70 -5.81 2.72
N GLU A 157 -19.05 -6.18 1.50
CA GLU A 157 -19.44 -7.55 1.15
C GLU A 157 -18.27 -8.55 1.13
N LEU A 158 -17.03 -8.06 1.06
CA LEU A 158 -15.86 -8.94 0.90
C LEU A 158 -15.65 -9.87 2.09
N GLY A 159 -15.93 -9.41 3.32
CA GLY A 159 -15.72 -10.22 4.52
C GLY A 159 -16.52 -11.52 4.48
N GLY A 160 -17.83 -11.42 4.29
CA GLY A 160 -18.72 -12.59 4.20
C GLY A 160 -18.39 -13.52 3.02
N ASN A 161 -18.11 -12.94 1.86
CA ASN A 161 -17.76 -13.70 0.66
C ASN A 161 -16.46 -14.51 0.83
N VAL A 162 -15.43 -13.90 1.43
CA VAL A 162 -14.14 -14.57 1.67
C VAL A 162 -14.29 -15.70 2.68
N ALA A 163 -15.01 -15.48 3.78
CA ALA A 163 -15.25 -16.54 4.77
C ALA A 163 -15.95 -17.75 4.13
N LYS A 164 -16.98 -17.50 3.32
CA LYS A 164 -17.68 -18.56 2.58
C LYS A 164 -16.76 -19.34 1.64
N VAL A 165 -16.01 -18.63 0.79
CA VAL A 165 -15.08 -19.25 -0.18
C VAL A 165 -14.05 -20.15 0.51
N ILE A 166 -13.55 -19.75 1.67
CA ILE A 166 -12.55 -20.53 2.42
C ILE A 166 -13.18 -21.78 3.05
N LEU A 167 -14.38 -21.66 3.62
CA LEU A 167 -15.11 -22.82 4.16
C LEU A 167 -15.46 -23.82 3.05
N ASP A 168 -15.89 -23.32 1.89
CA ASP A 168 -16.13 -24.13 0.70
C ASP A 168 -14.81 -24.80 0.23
N ALA A 169 -13.67 -24.09 0.26
CA ALA A 169 -12.38 -24.67 -0.09
C ALA A 169 -11.93 -25.77 0.90
N TYR A 170 -12.15 -25.58 2.20
CA TYR A 170 -11.86 -26.58 3.22
C TYR A 170 -12.70 -27.85 3.03
N THR A 171 -14.02 -27.70 2.89
CA THR A 171 -14.95 -28.84 2.71
C THR A 171 -14.72 -29.62 1.42
N ASN A 172 -14.18 -28.96 0.38
CA ASN A 172 -13.76 -29.61 -0.86
C ASN A 172 -12.32 -30.16 -0.84
N ASN A 173 -11.66 -30.20 0.34
CA ASN A 173 -10.27 -30.66 0.54
C ASN A 173 -9.21 -29.88 -0.28
N ASN A 174 -9.50 -28.66 -0.71
CA ASN A 174 -8.57 -27.83 -1.49
C ASN A 174 -7.46 -27.19 -0.64
N LEU A 175 -7.54 -27.29 0.69
CA LEU A 175 -6.58 -26.70 1.64
C LEU A 175 -5.60 -27.72 2.22
N GLU A 176 -5.55 -28.95 1.71
CA GLU A 176 -4.67 -30.02 2.19
C GLU A 176 -3.19 -29.62 2.20
N GLN A 177 -2.72 -28.96 1.13
CA GLN A 177 -1.33 -28.47 1.02
C GLN A 177 -0.97 -27.38 2.03
N LEU A 178 -1.98 -26.73 2.63
CA LEU A 178 -1.82 -25.75 3.70
C LEU A 178 -1.89 -26.39 5.10
N GLY A 179 -1.89 -27.72 5.19
CA GLY A 179 -2.02 -28.44 6.45
C GLY A 179 -3.46 -28.51 6.97
N LEU A 180 -4.46 -28.27 6.11
CA LEU A 180 -5.88 -28.32 6.45
C LEU A 180 -6.64 -29.35 5.58
N PRO A 181 -6.31 -30.65 5.66
CA PRO A 181 -7.10 -31.68 4.99
C PRO A 181 -8.50 -31.80 5.60
N PHE A 182 -9.47 -32.16 4.79
CA PHE A 182 -10.84 -32.41 5.23
C PHE A 182 -10.96 -33.79 5.90
N HIS A 183 -10.62 -33.83 7.19
CA HIS A 183 -10.74 -35.03 8.03
C HIS A 183 -11.80 -34.91 9.12
N LYS A 184 -12.34 -33.72 9.33
CA LYS A 184 -13.37 -33.43 10.32
C LYS A 184 -14.25 -32.28 9.86
N ASP A 185 -15.40 -32.16 10.50
CA ASP A 185 -16.35 -31.09 10.22
C ASP A 185 -15.71 -29.71 10.51
N PRO A 186 -16.01 -28.65 9.72
CA PRO A 186 -15.43 -27.32 9.94
C PRO A 186 -15.67 -26.76 11.35
N PHE A 187 -16.80 -27.13 11.97
CA PHE A 187 -17.16 -26.69 13.31
C PHE A 187 -16.34 -27.39 14.42
N ASP A 188 -15.60 -28.45 14.07
CA ASP A 188 -14.72 -29.24 14.94
C ASP A 188 -13.23 -28.90 14.79
N LEU A 189 -12.91 -27.85 14.02
CA LEU A 189 -11.54 -27.35 13.90
C LEU A 189 -11.04 -26.79 15.24
N ASN A 190 -9.81 -27.16 15.61
CA ASN A 190 -9.12 -26.67 16.80
C ASN A 190 -8.54 -25.27 16.58
N ILE A 191 -7.93 -24.69 17.62
CA ILE A 191 -7.39 -23.33 17.56
C ILE A 191 -6.30 -23.16 16.48
N GLU A 192 -5.40 -24.12 16.31
CA GLU A 192 -4.30 -24.00 15.34
C GLU A 192 -4.82 -24.05 13.90
N GLU A 193 -5.79 -24.93 13.61
CA GLU A 193 -6.42 -25.01 12.28
C GLU A 193 -7.23 -23.74 11.98
N ARG A 194 -7.97 -23.22 12.97
CA ARG A 194 -8.70 -21.95 12.85
C ARG A 194 -7.77 -20.76 12.61
N LYS A 195 -6.58 -20.75 13.23
CA LYS A 195 -5.55 -19.72 12.97
C LYS A 195 -5.08 -19.76 11.51
N ILE A 196 -4.86 -20.95 10.94
CA ILE A 196 -4.49 -21.08 9.52
C ILE A 196 -5.63 -20.54 8.62
N LEU A 197 -6.89 -20.91 8.88
CA LEU A 197 -8.04 -20.38 8.15
C LEU A 197 -8.18 -18.86 8.29
N PHE A 198 -7.95 -18.33 9.48
CA PHE A 198 -7.99 -16.89 9.75
C PHE A 198 -6.89 -16.13 9.00
N GLN A 199 -5.67 -16.67 8.98
CA GLN A 199 -4.55 -16.09 8.22
C GLN A 199 -4.84 -16.11 6.73
N LEU A 200 -5.30 -17.24 6.18
CA LEU A 200 -5.73 -17.36 4.80
C LEU A 200 -6.86 -16.38 4.47
N GLY A 201 -7.83 -16.24 5.38
CA GLY A 201 -8.94 -15.28 5.32
C GLY A 201 -8.47 -13.85 5.18
N ASN A 202 -7.57 -13.41 6.05
CA ASN A 202 -7.02 -12.07 5.97
C ASN A 202 -6.23 -11.85 4.68
N THR A 203 -5.45 -12.84 4.24
CA THR A 203 -4.66 -12.71 3.01
C THR A 203 -5.55 -12.62 1.76
N ILE A 204 -6.59 -13.46 1.65
CA ILE A 204 -7.55 -13.41 0.54
C ILE A 204 -8.38 -12.12 0.59
N LEU A 205 -8.79 -11.68 1.77
CA LEU A 205 -9.52 -10.42 1.95
C LEU A 205 -8.69 -9.22 1.50
N ASP A 206 -7.45 -9.10 1.99
CA ASP A 206 -6.54 -8.02 1.59
C ASP A 206 -6.30 -8.04 0.08
N SER A 207 -6.04 -9.23 -0.49
CA SER A 207 -5.85 -9.40 -1.95
C SER A 207 -7.10 -8.98 -2.74
N SER A 208 -8.30 -9.34 -2.27
CA SER A 208 -9.56 -8.98 -2.91
C SER A 208 -9.82 -7.47 -2.85
N MET A 209 -9.51 -6.82 -1.72
CA MET A 209 -9.59 -5.37 -1.57
C MET A 209 -8.64 -4.66 -2.55
N LEU A 210 -7.40 -5.14 -2.65
CA LEU A 210 -6.39 -4.58 -3.54
C LEU A 210 -6.81 -4.71 -5.02
N ALA A 211 -7.27 -5.89 -5.42
CA ALA A 211 -7.75 -6.14 -6.78
C ALA A 211 -8.96 -5.25 -7.11
N LYS A 212 -9.98 -5.23 -6.23
CA LYS A 212 -11.21 -4.46 -6.45
C LYS A 212 -10.94 -2.96 -6.63
N ASN A 213 -9.96 -2.42 -5.92
CA ASN A 213 -9.65 -0.98 -5.92
C ASN A 213 -8.45 -0.61 -6.82
N ASN A 214 -7.90 -1.56 -7.59
CA ASN A 214 -6.72 -1.39 -8.45
C ASN A 214 -5.50 -0.83 -7.70
N TYR A 215 -5.27 -1.30 -6.47
CA TYR A 215 -4.12 -0.90 -5.66
C TYR A 215 -2.93 -1.82 -5.87
N LYS A 216 -1.73 -1.24 -5.77
CA LYS A 216 -0.48 -2.00 -5.64
C LYS A 216 -0.25 -2.31 -4.16
N SER A 217 0.42 -3.43 -3.86
CA SER A 217 0.79 -3.80 -2.49
C SER A 217 2.28 -4.07 -2.34
N TYR A 218 2.79 -3.71 -1.18
CA TYR A 218 4.18 -3.93 -0.79
C TYR A 218 4.42 -5.30 -0.13
N ASN A 219 3.35 -6.06 0.10
CA ASN A 219 3.44 -7.38 0.72
C ASN A 219 3.81 -8.45 -0.32
N ASN A 220 4.60 -9.44 0.09
CA ASN A 220 4.85 -10.63 -0.71
C ASN A 220 3.68 -11.63 -0.57
N TYR A 221 2.98 -11.92 -1.67
CA TYR A 221 1.87 -12.89 -1.74
C TYR A 221 2.25 -14.20 -2.45
N GLU A 222 3.54 -14.47 -2.70
CA GLU A 222 4.04 -15.65 -3.43
C GLU A 222 3.56 -16.99 -2.86
N HIS A 223 3.20 -17.02 -1.58
CA HIS A 223 2.71 -18.20 -0.87
C HIS A 223 1.26 -18.62 -1.25
N ILE A 224 0.53 -17.79 -2.01
CA ILE A 224 -0.79 -18.17 -2.53
C ILE A 224 -0.62 -18.72 -3.95
N GLU A 225 -0.22 -19.99 -4.06
CA GLU A 225 -0.10 -20.65 -5.37
C GLU A 225 -1.41 -20.63 -6.15
N ILE A 226 -2.55 -20.64 -5.45
CA ILE A 226 -3.90 -20.72 -5.98
C ILE A 226 -4.29 -19.48 -6.82
N GLN A 227 -3.54 -18.37 -6.76
CA GLN A 227 -3.93 -17.12 -7.45
C GLN A 227 -2.78 -16.38 -8.16
N LYS A 228 -1.65 -17.03 -8.46
CA LYS A 228 -0.47 -16.36 -9.07
C LYS A 228 -0.83 -15.43 -10.25
N LYS A 229 -1.71 -15.84 -11.17
CA LYS A 229 -2.17 -15.01 -12.31
C LYS A 229 -3.08 -13.82 -11.96
N ASN A 230 -3.91 -13.92 -10.92
CA ASN A 230 -4.77 -12.80 -10.49
C ASN A 230 -4.02 -11.83 -9.56
N LEU A 231 -2.99 -12.32 -8.87
CA LEU A 231 -2.13 -11.55 -7.95
C LEU A 231 -0.94 -10.88 -8.64
N GLU A 232 -0.69 -11.15 -9.93
CA GLU A 232 0.38 -10.51 -10.72
C GLU A 232 0.32 -8.97 -10.67
N ASN A 233 -0.88 -8.38 -10.51
CA ASN A 233 -1.05 -6.94 -10.32
C ASN A 233 -0.79 -6.45 -8.88
N ILE A 234 -0.92 -7.32 -7.89
CA ILE A 234 -0.89 -7.00 -6.46
C ILE A 234 0.55 -6.96 -5.93
N GLY A 235 1.44 -7.84 -6.41
CA GLY A 235 2.86 -7.91 -6.03
C GLY A 235 3.80 -6.90 -6.73
N LYS A 236 3.26 -6.07 -7.63
CA LYS A 236 4.04 -5.15 -8.47
C LYS A 236 4.92 -4.18 -7.68
N ALA A 237 4.45 -3.71 -6.53
CA ALA A 237 5.20 -2.75 -5.73
C ALA A 237 6.34 -3.41 -4.94
N TYR A 238 6.20 -4.68 -4.55
CA TYR A 238 7.30 -5.47 -4.00
C TYR A 238 8.43 -5.66 -5.02
N ASN A 239 8.08 -5.94 -6.29
CA ASN A 239 9.07 -6.00 -7.38
C ASN A 239 9.81 -4.67 -7.57
N VAL A 240 9.08 -3.54 -7.52
CA VAL A 240 9.69 -2.20 -7.58
C VAL A 240 10.73 -2.02 -6.46
N SER A 241 10.41 -2.36 -5.21
CA SER A 241 11.37 -2.31 -4.09
C SER A 241 12.63 -3.11 -4.37
N LYS A 242 12.45 -4.41 -4.67
CA LYS A 242 13.55 -5.33 -4.94
C LYS A 242 14.45 -4.81 -6.06
N ASN A 243 13.85 -4.33 -7.13
CA ASN A 243 14.57 -3.80 -8.29
C ASN A 243 15.33 -2.50 -7.96
N VAL A 244 14.77 -1.62 -7.12
CA VAL A 244 15.48 -0.44 -6.61
C VAL A 244 16.68 -0.84 -5.76
N SER A 245 16.52 -1.80 -4.84
CA SER A 245 17.62 -2.28 -4.00
C SER A 245 18.77 -2.82 -4.83
N GLU A 246 18.50 -3.57 -5.91
CA GLU A 246 19.55 -4.05 -6.81
C GLU A 246 20.25 -2.92 -7.57
N ILE A 247 19.52 -1.90 -8.06
CA ILE A 247 20.14 -0.72 -8.68
C ILE A 247 21.06 0.01 -7.68
N LEU A 248 20.59 0.21 -6.44
CA LEU A 248 21.35 0.92 -5.42
C LEU A 248 22.62 0.15 -5.04
N LYS A 249 22.57 -1.19 -4.96
CA LYS A 249 23.74 -2.04 -4.75
C LYS A 249 24.79 -1.85 -5.86
N ILE A 250 24.38 -1.87 -7.13
CA ILE A 250 25.28 -1.65 -8.28
C ILE A 250 25.93 -0.27 -8.20
N GLU A 251 25.18 0.72 -7.72
CA GLU A 251 25.66 2.08 -7.50
C GLU A 251 26.43 2.27 -6.19
N ASN A 252 26.72 1.20 -5.43
CA ASN A 252 27.38 1.25 -4.12
C ASN A 252 26.69 2.23 -3.15
N THR A 253 25.36 2.20 -3.12
CA THR A 253 24.51 3.02 -2.26
C THR A 253 23.70 2.10 -1.34
N PRO A 254 23.54 2.42 -0.04
CA PRO A 254 22.64 1.68 0.82
C PRO A 254 21.21 1.68 0.25
N ASP A 255 20.47 0.60 0.46
CA ASP A 255 19.06 0.59 0.09
C ASP A 255 18.24 1.57 0.94
N LEU A 256 17.08 1.96 0.42
CA LEU A 256 16.26 3.03 1.01
C LEU A 256 15.73 2.71 2.40
N LYS A 257 15.51 1.43 2.75
CA LYS A 257 15.12 1.04 4.11
C LYS A 257 16.29 1.21 5.07
N ASN A 258 17.47 0.74 4.68
CA ASN A 258 18.67 0.84 5.49
C ASN A 258 19.09 2.29 5.72
N LEU A 259 18.84 3.20 4.77
CA LEU A 259 19.05 4.63 4.99
C LEU A 259 18.28 5.18 6.20
N TYR A 260 17.06 4.68 6.45
CA TYR A 260 16.27 5.06 7.63
C TYR A 260 16.74 4.30 8.88
N LEU A 261 16.96 2.98 8.78
CA LEU A 261 17.36 2.15 9.93
C LEU A 261 18.73 2.51 10.50
N GLU A 262 19.67 2.93 9.64
CA GLU A 262 21.00 3.40 10.04
C GLU A 262 20.99 4.86 10.54
N ASN A 263 19.80 5.47 10.72
CA ASN A 263 19.60 6.87 11.12
C ASN A 263 20.33 7.88 10.21
N SER A 264 20.52 7.53 8.93
CA SER A 264 21.08 8.49 7.95
C SER A 264 20.05 9.52 7.49
N PHE A 265 18.76 9.22 7.68
CA PHE A 265 17.64 10.15 7.44
C PHE A 265 16.52 9.94 8.44
N ASP A 266 15.85 11.04 8.78
CA ASP A 266 14.59 11.05 9.51
C ASP A 266 13.39 11.05 8.55
N MET A 267 12.20 10.75 9.08
CA MET A 267 10.98 10.79 8.26
C MET A 267 10.69 12.19 7.67
N SER A 268 11.15 13.26 8.32
CA SER A 268 11.00 14.63 7.82
C SER A 268 11.85 14.91 6.58
N ASP A 269 12.96 14.18 6.37
CA ASP A 269 13.82 14.32 5.18
C ASP A 269 13.12 13.88 3.90
N ILE A 270 12.00 13.16 4.01
CA ILE A 270 11.17 12.81 2.87
C ILE A 270 10.78 14.04 2.04
N PHE A 271 10.52 15.17 2.69
CA PHE A 271 10.12 16.39 1.99
C PHE A 271 11.27 17.02 1.21
N LYS A 272 12.51 16.68 1.52
CA LYS A 272 13.69 17.13 0.78
C LYS A 272 14.00 16.14 -0.34
N ILE A 273 14.16 14.86 -0.01
CA ILE A 273 14.59 13.81 -0.96
C ILE A 273 13.55 13.62 -2.07
N ARG A 274 12.25 13.62 -1.72
CA ARG A 274 11.16 13.40 -2.69
C ARG A 274 11.04 14.50 -3.74
N HIS A 275 11.54 15.70 -3.43
CA HIS A 275 11.54 16.89 -4.28
C HIS A 275 12.88 17.17 -4.97
N LEU A 276 13.86 16.28 -4.84
CA LEU A 276 15.03 16.33 -5.73
C LEU A 276 14.53 16.36 -7.19
N SER A 277 15.12 17.21 -8.02
CA SER A 277 14.61 17.48 -9.37
C SER A 277 14.51 16.23 -10.27
N SER A 278 15.30 15.20 -9.99
CA SER A 278 15.28 13.89 -10.67
C SER A 278 14.40 12.83 -10.00
N ALA A 279 13.90 13.05 -8.78
CA ALA A 279 13.15 12.05 -8.01
C ALA A 279 11.83 11.64 -8.70
N LYS A 280 11.10 12.62 -9.25
CA LYS A 280 9.86 12.33 -9.99
C LYS A 280 10.13 11.50 -11.24
N TYR A 281 11.24 11.76 -11.95
CA TYR A 281 11.64 10.97 -13.10
C TYR A 281 11.95 9.53 -12.69
N PHE A 282 12.80 9.35 -11.68
CA PHE A 282 13.19 8.03 -11.18
C PHE A 282 11.97 7.22 -10.73
N ARG A 283 11.07 7.79 -9.92
CA ARG A 283 9.83 7.12 -9.50
C ARG A 283 8.99 6.65 -10.68
N ASN A 284 8.76 7.53 -11.66
CA ASN A 284 7.99 7.18 -12.85
C ASN A 284 8.67 6.08 -13.67
N TRP A 285 9.98 6.20 -13.86
CA TRP A 285 10.77 5.23 -14.61
C TRP A 285 10.72 3.86 -13.92
N ILE A 286 11.04 3.76 -12.63
CA ILE A 286 11.10 2.47 -11.94
C ILE A 286 9.73 1.81 -11.77
N ASN A 287 8.66 2.60 -11.55
CA ASN A 287 7.30 2.06 -11.56
C ASN A 287 6.85 1.64 -12.97
N SER A 288 7.50 2.10 -14.04
CA SER A 288 7.17 1.67 -15.40
C SER A 288 7.92 0.41 -15.83
N VAL A 289 9.20 0.30 -15.45
CA VAL A 289 10.05 -0.83 -15.85
C VAL A 289 10.01 -1.96 -14.83
N GLY A 290 9.86 -1.65 -13.54
CA GLY A 290 10.07 -2.61 -12.44
C GLY A 290 8.85 -3.40 -11.98
N GLU A 291 7.64 -3.09 -12.46
CA GLU A 291 6.42 -3.77 -11.99
C GLU A 291 6.32 -5.23 -12.46
N ASN A 292 6.68 -5.47 -13.73
CA ASN A 292 6.53 -6.77 -14.40
C ASN A 292 7.88 -7.36 -14.85
N ALA A 293 8.98 -6.73 -14.44
CA ALA A 293 10.32 -7.15 -14.81
C ALA A 293 11.08 -7.68 -13.59
N ASN A 294 11.92 -8.68 -13.82
CA ASN A 294 12.82 -9.16 -12.79
C ASN A 294 14.04 -8.24 -12.65
N SER A 295 14.85 -8.47 -11.61
CA SER A 295 15.97 -7.58 -11.27
C SER A 295 17.07 -7.56 -12.33
N TYR A 296 17.24 -8.64 -13.10
CA TYR A 296 18.17 -8.66 -14.23
C TYR A 296 17.69 -7.74 -15.36
N GLU A 297 16.42 -7.85 -15.75
CA GLU A 297 15.83 -7.01 -16.81
C GLU A 297 15.84 -5.52 -16.46
N VAL A 298 15.57 -5.18 -15.20
CA VAL A 298 15.63 -3.79 -14.74
C VAL A 298 17.07 -3.27 -14.70
N THR A 299 18.02 -4.11 -14.32
CA THR A 299 19.45 -3.74 -14.33
C THR A 299 19.92 -3.46 -15.76
N GLU A 300 19.57 -4.31 -16.73
CA GLU A 300 19.86 -4.07 -18.14
C GLU A 300 19.21 -2.78 -18.66
N ALA A 301 17.94 -2.53 -18.29
CA ALA A 301 17.24 -1.29 -18.60
C ALA A 301 17.96 -0.06 -18.02
N TYR A 302 18.40 -0.15 -16.76
CA TYR A 302 19.15 0.89 -16.07
C TYR A 302 20.47 1.19 -16.78
N LEU A 303 21.29 0.16 -17.05
CA LEU A 303 22.58 0.28 -17.73
C LEU A 303 22.43 0.86 -19.15
N SER A 304 21.40 0.46 -19.89
CA SER A 304 21.12 1.01 -21.22
C SER A 304 20.73 2.49 -21.17
N GLU A 305 19.95 2.90 -20.17
CA GLU A 305 19.46 4.28 -20.01
C GLU A 305 20.61 5.23 -19.61
N ILE A 306 21.51 4.81 -18.73
CA ILE A 306 22.67 5.62 -18.31
C ILE A 306 23.71 5.77 -19.43
N ASN A 307 23.84 4.76 -20.30
CA ASN A 307 24.77 4.78 -21.44
C ASN A 307 24.19 5.52 -22.67
N GLY A 308 23.04 6.18 -22.53
CA GLY A 308 22.42 6.97 -23.59
C GLY A 308 21.86 6.14 -24.76
N HIS A 309 21.75 4.83 -24.58
CA HIS A 309 21.23 3.92 -25.59
C HIS A 309 19.70 3.92 -25.53
N LYS A 310 19.05 4.84 -26.24
CA LYS A 310 17.58 4.91 -26.45
C LYS A 310 16.97 3.67 -27.12
N LYS A 311 17.74 2.60 -27.32
CA LYS A 311 17.38 1.38 -28.06
C LYS A 311 16.79 0.28 -27.18
N PHE A 312 16.86 0.38 -25.85
CA PHE A 312 16.25 -0.61 -24.95
C PHE A 312 14.78 -0.85 -25.28
N PHE A 313 13.95 0.19 -25.35
CA PHE A 313 12.52 0.08 -25.73
C PHE A 313 12.24 -0.46 -27.14
N ASN A 314 13.29 -0.68 -27.96
CA ASN A 314 13.19 -1.30 -29.28
C ASN A 314 13.63 -2.77 -29.30
N THR A 315 14.23 -3.30 -28.22
CA THR A 315 14.53 -4.74 -28.05
C THR A 315 13.25 -5.54 -27.74
N ILE A 316 13.30 -6.88 -27.79
CA ILE A 316 12.12 -7.72 -27.49
C ILE A 316 11.63 -7.47 -26.06
N SER A 317 12.54 -7.44 -25.09
CA SER A 317 12.24 -7.14 -23.69
C SER A 317 11.77 -5.70 -23.50
N GLY A 318 12.38 -4.72 -24.18
CA GLY A 318 11.92 -3.33 -24.07
C GLY A 318 10.63 -3.03 -24.83
N LYS A 319 10.28 -3.79 -25.87
CA LYS A 319 8.97 -3.75 -26.53
C LYS A 319 7.87 -4.30 -25.63
N PHE A 320 8.16 -5.33 -24.82
CA PHE A 320 7.24 -5.84 -23.80
C PHE A 320 6.97 -4.80 -22.71
N ILE A 321 8.01 -4.11 -22.24
CA ILE A 321 7.91 -2.99 -21.29
C ILE A 321 7.18 -1.79 -21.93
N LYS A 322 7.44 -1.46 -23.21
CA LYS A 322 6.76 -0.39 -23.95
C LYS A 322 5.27 -0.68 -24.20
N ASN A 323 4.92 -1.93 -24.47
CA ASN A 323 3.53 -2.34 -24.64
C ASN A 323 2.76 -2.26 -23.31
N THR A 324 3.41 -2.58 -22.19
CA THR A 324 2.86 -2.35 -20.84
C THR A 324 2.70 -0.84 -20.56
N PHE A 325 3.67 -0.02 -20.97
CA PHE A 325 3.61 1.45 -20.88
C PHE A 325 2.40 2.05 -21.62
N THR A 326 1.98 1.41 -22.72
CA THR A 326 0.85 1.86 -23.54
C THR A 326 -0.47 1.27 -23.03
N PHE A 327 -0.49 0.01 -22.58
CA PHE A 327 -1.68 -0.63 -22.03
C PHE A 327 -2.11 -0.05 -20.68
N GLY A 328 -1.18 0.28 -19.79
CA GLY A 328 -1.49 0.91 -18.49
C GLY A 328 -2.09 2.32 -18.61
N ALA A 329 -1.88 3.00 -19.74
CA ALA A 329 -2.51 4.28 -20.03
C ALA A 329 -3.95 4.15 -20.58
N THR A 330 -4.33 2.98 -21.10
CA THR A 330 -5.62 2.76 -21.81
C THR A 330 -6.54 1.74 -21.16
N THR A 331 -6.11 0.94 -20.19
CA THR A 331 -6.99 -0.01 -19.48
C THR A 331 -7.63 0.63 -18.25
N GLY A 332 -8.50 1.61 -18.48
CA GLY A 332 -9.73 1.68 -17.68
C GLY A 332 -10.61 0.51 -18.12
N LEU A 333 -11.11 -0.28 -17.16
CA LEU A 333 -11.99 -1.42 -17.38
C LEU A 333 -13.16 -1.06 -18.33
N GLY A 334 -13.03 -1.41 -19.62
CA GLY A 334 -14.03 -1.03 -20.62
C GLY A 334 -13.88 -1.63 -22.02
N SER A 335 -13.09 -2.68 -22.24
CA SER A 335 -12.92 -3.23 -23.60
C SER A 335 -12.92 -4.75 -23.74
N LEU A 336 -13.40 -5.50 -22.73
CA LEU A 336 -13.57 -6.95 -22.86
C LEU A 336 -15.03 -7.42 -23.05
N LEU A 337 -15.96 -6.49 -23.31
CA LEU A 337 -17.37 -6.83 -23.63
C LEU A 337 -17.93 -6.08 -24.85
N GLY A 338 -17.08 -5.64 -25.77
CA GLY A 338 -17.51 -5.09 -27.05
C GLY A 338 -16.97 -5.93 -28.19
N GLY A 339 -17.84 -6.72 -28.83
CA GLY A 339 -17.55 -7.31 -30.14
C GLY A 339 -17.20 -6.24 -31.19
N PRO A 340 -16.98 -6.63 -32.45
CA PRO A 340 -16.32 -5.82 -33.49
C PRO A 340 -17.09 -4.57 -33.99
N VAL A 341 -17.94 -3.95 -33.18
CA VAL A 341 -18.68 -2.73 -33.50
C VAL A 341 -18.55 -1.75 -32.34
N GLY A 342 -17.53 -0.89 -32.37
CA GLY A 342 -17.30 0.07 -31.29
C GLY A 342 -16.18 1.06 -31.57
N ALA A 343 -16.02 1.47 -32.83
CA ALA A 343 -15.28 2.69 -33.16
C ALA A 343 -16.27 3.87 -33.14
N VAL A 344 -15.77 5.03 -32.72
CA VAL A 344 -16.47 6.33 -32.63
C VAL A 344 -17.28 6.54 -31.33
N VAL A 345 -16.67 7.21 -30.35
CA VAL A 345 -17.07 8.56 -29.88
C VAL A 345 -15.89 9.17 -29.12
N GLY A 346 -15.13 10.01 -29.80
CA GLY A 346 -14.46 11.16 -29.18
C GLY A 346 -15.37 12.38 -29.30
N ALA A 347 -15.13 13.37 -28.44
CA ALA A 347 -15.78 14.69 -28.37
C ALA A 347 -17.12 14.78 -27.61
N ALA A 348 -17.03 15.02 -26.31
CA ALA A 348 -17.96 15.90 -25.60
C ALA A 348 -17.20 16.62 -24.48
N ALA A 349 -17.04 17.93 -24.67
CA ALA A 349 -16.47 18.86 -23.72
C ALA A 349 -17.43 19.12 -22.55
N THR A 350 -16.89 19.31 -21.34
CA THR A 350 -17.53 20.14 -20.32
C THR A 350 -16.49 21.05 -19.67
N PRO A 351 -16.71 22.37 -19.63
CA PRO A 351 -15.81 23.31 -18.98
C PRO A 351 -16.17 23.39 -17.49
N ILE A 352 -15.20 23.17 -16.60
CA ILE A 352 -15.34 23.61 -15.20
C ILE A 352 -14.36 24.76 -15.02
N ALA A 353 -14.87 25.96 -15.26
CA ALA A 353 -14.29 27.20 -14.79
C ALA A 353 -14.80 27.50 -13.37
N ASN A 354 -13.90 28.07 -12.57
CA ASN A 354 -14.11 28.81 -11.32
C ASN A 354 -14.24 28.03 -10.01
N ILE A 355 -13.09 27.72 -9.41
CA ILE A 355 -12.89 27.91 -7.96
C ILE A 355 -11.71 28.88 -7.80
N GLY A 356 -11.99 30.07 -7.26
CA GLY A 356 -11.09 31.21 -7.13
C GLY A 356 -9.95 30.99 -6.12
N ILE A 357 -8.73 31.14 -6.62
CA ILE A 357 -7.65 32.03 -6.18
C ILE A 357 -7.73 32.51 -4.71
N ASP A 358 -6.83 31.96 -3.87
CA ASP A 358 -5.99 32.73 -2.92
C ASP A 358 -4.81 31.89 -2.35
N TYR A 359 -4.13 31.14 -3.23
CA TYR A 359 -2.84 30.46 -2.91
C TYR A 359 -1.91 30.36 -4.14
N SER A 360 -2.05 31.25 -5.13
CA SER A 360 -1.48 31.06 -6.48
C SER A 360 -0.26 31.92 -6.85
N LEU A 361 0.51 32.47 -5.90
CA LEU A 361 1.68 33.30 -6.25
C LEU A 361 2.97 32.99 -5.47
N GLY A 362 3.08 31.84 -4.78
CA GLY A 362 4.30 31.46 -4.05
C GLY A 362 4.90 30.09 -4.38
N LEU A 363 4.23 29.26 -5.18
CA LEU A 363 4.65 27.87 -5.45
C LEU A 363 4.74 27.52 -6.95
N LEU A 364 4.50 28.49 -7.84
CA LEU A 364 4.45 28.28 -9.28
C LEU A 364 5.63 28.88 -10.06
N GLU A 365 6.48 29.72 -9.44
CA GLU A 365 7.59 30.37 -10.15
C GLU A 365 8.93 29.61 -10.07
N GLU A 366 9.05 28.54 -9.29
CA GLU A 366 10.29 27.76 -9.18
C GLU A 366 10.22 26.37 -9.87
N TYR A 367 9.04 25.94 -10.32
CA TYR A 367 8.80 24.54 -10.72
C TYR A 367 8.77 24.24 -12.23
N VAL A 368 8.91 25.24 -13.10
CA VAL A 368 8.70 25.03 -14.55
C VAL A 368 9.90 25.41 -15.44
N LEU A 369 10.85 26.22 -14.98
CA LEU A 369 11.86 26.80 -15.89
C LEU A 369 13.30 26.27 -15.82
N GLU A 370 13.67 25.39 -14.88
CA GLU A 370 15.05 24.84 -14.83
C GLU A 370 15.14 23.30 -14.99
N GLY A 371 14.03 22.56 -14.97
CA GLY A 371 14.04 21.08 -14.95
C GLY A 371 14.07 20.37 -16.32
N LEU A 372 14.31 21.07 -17.43
CA LEU A 372 14.06 20.53 -18.77
C LEU A 372 15.30 20.08 -19.58
N ILE A 373 16.54 20.40 -19.22
CA ILE A 373 17.69 20.04 -20.09
C ILE A 373 18.98 19.69 -19.31
N GLU A 374 18.87 18.96 -18.20
CA GLU A 374 19.99 18.14 -17.70
C GLU A 374 19.58 16.67 -17.76
N GLY A 375 20.45 15.83 -18.31
CA GLY A 375 20.17 14.46 -18.75
C GLY A 375 19.25 13.67 -17.81
N LYS A 376 17.99 13.49 -18.24
CA LYS A 376 16.99 12.68 -17.53
C LYS A 376 17.36 11.20 -17.65
N ASN A 377 18.18 10.71 -16.74
CA ASN A 377 18.45 9.29 -16.52
C ASN A 377 18.19 8.95 -15.04
N PRO A 378 17.91 7.67 -14.71
CA PRO A 378 17.64 7.25 -13.33
C PRO A 378 18.84 7.47 -12.39
N LYS A 379 20.08 7.45 -12.90
CA LYS A 379 21.30 7.70 -12.12
C LYS A 379 21.34 9.09 -11.49
N SER A 380 20.81 10.11 -12.18
CA SER A 380 20.75 11.48 -11.66
C SER A 380 20.03 11.60 -10.30
N TYR A 381 19.06 10.71 -10.01
CA TYR A 381 18.44 10.66 -8.68
C TYR A 381 19.37 10.05 -7.64
N ILE A 382 20.05 8.96 -7.98
CA ILE A 382 20.96 8.25 -7.08
C ILE A 382 22.16 9.13 -6.74
N ASP A 383 22.73 9.85 -7.71
CA ASP A 383 23.84 10.77 -7.47
C ASP A 383 23.44 11.91 -6.52
N LYS A 384 22.25 12.48 -6.69
CA LYS A 384 21.70 13.50 -5.77
C LYS A 384 21.39 12.92 -4.40
N LEU A 385 20.88 11.69 -4.32
CA LEU A 385 20.67 10.99 -3.06
C LEU A 385 21.98 10.79 -2.30
N LYS A 386 23.06 10.35 -2.97
CA LYS A 386 24.41 10.23 -2.39
C LYS A 386 24.92 11.55 -1.83
N ILE A 387 24.71 12.66 -2.55
CA ILE A 387 25.08 13.99 -2.07
C ILE A 387 24.35 14.31 -0.76
N GLU A 388 23.06 13.98 -0.66
CA GLU A 388 22.32 14.20 0.57
C GLU A 388 22.76 13.27 1.71
N ILE A 389 23.03 11.99 1.43
CA ILE A 389 23.57 11.04 2.42
C ILE A 389 24.89 11.56 3.01
N ASN A 390 25.79 12.08 2.16
CA ASN A 390 27.08 12.59 2.58
C ASN A 390 27.02 13.90 3.38
N LYS A 391 25.88 14.60 3.37
CA LYS A 391 25.67 15.81 4.20
C LYS A 391 25.17 15.48 5.60
N THR A 392 24.59 14.29 5.80
CA THR A 392 24.05 13.86 7.09
C THR A 392 25.08 13.11 7.94
N LYS A 393 26.16 12.62 7.32
CA LYS A 393 27.37 12.13 7.98
C LYS A 393 28.26 13.29 8.40
#